data_AF-D0IJH8-F1
#
_entry.id   AF-D0IJH8-F1
#
_cell.length_a   1.000
_cell.length_b   1.000
_cell.length_c   1.000
_cell.angle_alpha   90.00
_cell.angle_beta   90.00
_cell.angle_gamma   90.00
#
_symmetry.space_group_name_H-M   'P 1'
#
loop_
_entity.id
_entity.type
_entity.pdbx_description
1 polymer ?
#
loop_
_entity_poly.entity_id
_entity_poly.type
_entity_poly.pdbx_seq_one_letter_code
_entity_poly.pdbx_strand_id
1 'polypeptide(L)'
;MSRTIDLALEHEVMIGAHPSYPDLQGFGRRSLAMSEQEISEIILYQVGALKALCESKNGQLSYVKPHGALYNDMMSDPSIFRAVVDAVSCFNLPLMVLASANNQDYLDIADRFDVPLLFEAFADRTYLANGKLTPRSQPNAVLTTDEDILSQVRQIARYGKVTSSDGFVIPIEADTLCVHGDNPNSIALIARIRAALDE
;
A
#
# COMPACT_ATOMS: atom_id res chain seq x y z
N MET A 1 -3.61 18.01 0.24
CA MET A 1 -2.47 17.84 -0.68
C MET A 1 -1.38 18.87 -0.40
N SER A 2 -1.53 20.15 -0.77
CA SER A 2 -0.46 21.18 -0.63
C SER A 2 0.25 21.21 0.73
N ARG A 3 -0.50 21.36 1.84
CA ARG A 3 0.07 21.34 3.20
C ARG A 3 0.83 20.03 3.53
N THR A 4 0.34 18.90 3.06
CA THR A 4 0.98 17.59 3.30
C THR A 4 2.29 17.47 2.53
N ILE A 5 2.35 18.03 1.33
CA ILE A 5 3.58 18.11 0.53
C ILE A 5 4.61 18.97 1.27
N ASP A 6 4.21 20.14 1.78
CA ASP A 6 5.14 21.01 2.54
C ASP A 6 5.75 20.27 3.74
N LEU A 7 4.92 19.57 4.52
CA LEU A 7 5.38 18.77 5.66
C LEU A 7 6.29 17.62 5.24
N ALA A 8 5.99 16.93 4.14
CA ALA A 8 6.83 15.84 3.65
C ALA A 8 8.21 16.36 3.21
N LEU A 9 8.26 17.51 2.52
CA LEU A 9 9.51 18.14 2.11
C LEU A 9 10.32 18.65 3.32
N GLU A 10 9.66 19.28 4.29
CA GLU A 10 10.29 19.75 5.54
C GLU A 10 10.95 18.61 6.32
N HIS A 11 10.35 17.42 6.28
CA HIS A 11 10.83 16.23 7.00
C HIS A 11 11.58 15.22 6.11
N GLU A 12 11.94 15.60 4.88
CA GLU A 12 12.70 14.75 3.94
C GLU A 12 12.04 13.38 3.67
N VAL A 13 10.70 13.34 3.63
CA VAL A 13 9.90 12.13 3.39
C VAL A 13 9.55 12.00 1.91
N MET A 14 9.75 10.79 1.36
CA MET A 14 9.32 10.48 -0.02
C MET A 14 7.80 10.62 -0.17
N ILE A 15 7.36 11.23 -1.27
CA ILE A 15 5.94 11.50 -1.53
C ILE A 15 5.42 10.45 -2.51
N GLY A 16 4.38 9.70 -2.12
CA GLY A 16 3.67 8.80 -3.01
C GLY A 16 2.24 9.27 -3.30
N ALA A 17 1.73 8.94 -4.49
CA ALA A 17 0.32 9.15 -4.79
C ALA A 17 -0.52 8.04 -4.18
N HIS A 18 -1.66 8.41 -3.60
CA HIS A 18 -2.57 7.48 -2.94
C HIS A 18 -3.96 7.47 -3.60
N PRO A 19 -4.08 7.11 -4.90
CA PRO A 19 -5.34 7.19 -5.63
C PRO A 19 -6.37 6.20 -5.08
N SER A 20 -7.64 6.59 -5.07
CA SER A 20 -8.76 5.76 -4.62
C SER A 20 -9.86 5.71 -5.67
N TYR A 21 -10.84 4.83 -5.46
CA TYR A 21 -12.15 5.02 -6.07
C TYR A 21 -12.76 6.38 -5.70
N PRO A 22 -13.62 6.97 -6.56
CA PRO A 22 -14.29 8.24 -6.31
C PRO A 22 -15.45 8.10 -5.30
N ASP A 23 -15.12 7.68 -4.08
CA ASP A 23 -16.07 7.45 -3.00
C ASP A 23 -15.67 8.21 -1.74
N LEU A 24 -15.94 9.51 -1.72
CA LEU A 24 -15.60 10.36 -0.58
C LEU A 24 -16.33 9.92 0.71
N GLN A 25 -17.62 9.56 0.60
CA GLN A 25 -18.44 9.18 1.75
C GLN A 25 -18.01 7.85 2.38
N GLY A 26 -17.58 6.89 1.57
CA GLY A 26 -17.01 5.62 2.05
C GLY A 26 -15.51 5.66 2.26
N PHE A 27 -14.88 6.85 2.14
CA PHE A 27 -13.43 7.03 2.27
C PHE A 27 -12.63 6.10 1.32
N GLY A 28 -13.16 5.84 0.12
CA GLY A 28 -12.55 4.93 -0.86
C GLY A 28 -12.46 3.46 -0.41
N ARG A 29 -13.23 3.04 0.62
CA ARG A 29 -13.19 1.68 1.19
C ARG A 29 -14.28 0.75 0.68
N ARG A 30 -15.10 1.18 -0.28
CA ARG A 30 -16.10 0.36 -0.96
C ARG A 30 -15.65 0.08 -2.39
N SER A 31 -15.73 -1.17 -2.81
CA SER A 31 -15.49 -1.54 -4.21
C SER A 31 -16.55 -0.90 -5.10
N LEU A 32 -16.13 -0.32 -6.21
CA LEU A 32 -17.02 0.23 -7.22
C LEU A 32 -16.84 -0.56 -8.51
N ALA A 33 -17.95 -0.93 -9.15
CA ALA A 33 -17.92 -1.54 -10.46
C ALA A 33 -17.60 -0.45 -11.50
N MET A 34 -16.31 -0.33 -11.82
CA MET A 34 -15.76 0.56 -12.83
C MET A 34 -15.07 -0.28 -13.89
N SER A 35 -15.18 0.13 -15.15
CA SER A 35 -14.42 -0.46 -16.26
C SER A 35 -12.92 -0.19 -16.11
N GLU A 36 -12.10 -1.00 -16.78
CA GLU A 36 -10.64 -0.80 -16.84
C GLU A 36 -10.29 0.64 -17.27
N GLN A 37 -10.98 1.16 -18.28
CA GLN A 37 -10.78 2.54 -18.75
C GLN A 37 -11.11 3.58 -17.68
N GLU A 38 -12.25 3.44 -16.99
CA GLU A 38 -12.61 4.37 -15.92
C GLU A 38 -11.61 4.32 -14.77
N ILE A 39 -11.09 3.14 -14.42
CA ILE A 39 -10.04 2.97 -13.40
C ILE A 39 -8.75 3.68 -13.83
N SER A 40 -8.32 3.49 -15.08
CA SER A 40 -7.12 4.15 -15.60
C SER A 40 -7.25 5.68 -15.56
N GLU A 41 -8.39 6.22 -16.01
CA GLU A 41 -8.63 7.67 -16.04
C GLU A 41 -8.66 8.30 -14.63
N ILE A 42 -9.28 7.65 -13.64
CA ILE A 42 -9.27 8.19 -12.27
C ILE A 42 -7.87 8.15 -11.64
N ILE A 43 -7.03 7.18 -12.00
CA ILE A 43 -5.65 7.09 -11.52
C ILE A 43 -4.82 8.19 -12.18
N LEU A 44 -4.88 8.31 -13.51
CA LEU A 44 -4.20 9.37 -14.26
C LEU A 44 -4.55 10.75 -13.71
N TYR A 45 -5.83 11.01 -13.47
CA TYR A 45 -6.30 12.27 -12.89
C TYR A 45 -5.70 12.53 -11.50
N GLN A 46 -5.82 11.57 -10.58
CA GLN A 46 -5.39 11.76 -9.19
C GLN A 46 -3.87 11.86 -9.05
N VAL A 47 -3.13 11.03 -9.80
CA VAL A 47 -1.66 11.04 -9.80
C VAL A 47 -1.15 12.31 -10.47
N GLY A 48 -1.72 12.72 -11.62
CA GLY A 48 -1.37 13.96 -12.30
C GLY A 48 -1.61 15.20 -11.45
N ALA A 49 -2.74 15.26 -10.72
CA ALA A 49 -3.04 16.35 -9.79
C ALA A 49 -1.99 16.46 -8.67
N LEU A 50 -1.56 15.33 -8.08
CA LEU A 50 -0.55 15.36 -7.03
C LEU A 50 0.85 15.68 -7.58
N LYS A 51 1.20 15.14 -8.75
CA LYS A 51 2.47 15.40 -9.44
C LYS A 51 2.66 16.89 -9.69
N ALA A 52 1.66 17.56 -10.28
CA ALA A 52 1.71 19.00 -10.54
C ALA A 52 1.90 19.83 -9.26
N LEU A 53 1.21 19.46 -8.17
CA LEU A 53 1.37 20.12 -6.87
C LEU A 53 2.76 19.91 -6.26
N CYS A 54 3.34 18.71 -6.38
CA CYS A 54 4.71 18.44 -5.93
C CYS A 54 5.71 19.29 -6.71
N GLU A 55 5.62 19.30 -8.05
CA GLU A 55 6.52 20.06 -8.92
C GLU A 55 6.45 21.56 -8.65
N SER A 56 5.26 22.11 -8.39
CA SER A 56 5.08 23.53 -8.00
C SER A 56 5.84 23.94 -6.73
N LYS A 57 6.25 22.95 -5.91
CA LYS A 57 6.97 23.13 -4.64
C LYS A 57 8.41 22.62 -4.73
N ASN A 58 8.92 22.37 -5.93
CA ASN A 58 10.22 21.74 -6.20
C ASN A 58 10.38 20.34 -5.58
N GLY A 59 9.26 19.68 -5.25
CA GLY A 59 9.22 18.29 -4.82
C GLY A 59 9.05 17.33 -5.98
N GLN A 60 9.21 16.04 -5.72
CA GLN A 60 9.02 14.98 -6.70
C GLN A 60 8.11 13.90 -6.14
N LEU A 61 7.27 13.35 -7.02
CA LEU A 61 6.48 12.16 -6.71
C LEU A 61 7.35 10.92 -6.93
N SER A 62 7.30 9.96 -6.00
CA SER A 62 8.27 8.85 -5.95
C SER A 62 7.66 7.48 -6.20
N TYR A 63 6.37 7.28 -5.93
CA TYR A 63 5.67 6.00 -6.13
C TYR A 63 4.15 6.21 -6.20
N VAL A 64 3.43 5.17 -6.60
CA VAL A 64 1.96 5.10 -6.52
C VAL A 64 1.56 3.93 -5.64
N LYS A 65 0.67 4.16 -4.68
CA LYS A 65 0.07 3.14 -3.83
C LYS A 65 -1.44 3.30 -3.88
N PRO A 66 -2.23 2.42 -4.49
CA PRO A 66 -3.68 2.53 -4.45
C PRO A 66 -4.25 2.47 -3.03
N HIS A 67 -5.39 3.13 -2.81
CA HIS A 67 -6.05 3.23 -1.52
C HIS A 67 -7.20 2.23 -1.37
N GLY A 68 -7.39 1.74 -0.14
CA GLY A 68 -8.66 1.17 0.29
C GLY A 68 -9.14 0.00 -0.56
N ALA A 69 -10.36 0.10 -1.10
CA ALA A 69 -10.94 -0.95 -1.91
C ALA A 69 -10.20 -1.14 -3.24
N LEU A 70 -9.73 -0.07 -3.89
CA LEU A 70 -8.97 -0.18 -5.14
C LEU A 70 -7.70 -1.03 -4.97
N TYR A 71 -7.01 -0.88 -3.84
CA TYR A 71 -5.86 -1.71 -3.48
C TYR A 71 -6.23 -3.20 -3.36
N ASN A 72 -7.31 -3.52 -2.64
CA ASN A 72 -7.71 -4.92 -2.44
C ASN A 72 -8.26 -5.56 -3.71
N ASP A 73 -8.99 -4.78 -4.51
CA ASP A 73 -9.58 -5.19 -5.77
C ASP A 73 -8.47 -5.48 -6.80
N MET A 74 -7.46 -4.61 -6.93
CA MET A 74 -6.33 -4.88 -7.84
C MET A 74 -5.54 -6.15 -7.43
N MET A 75 -5.43 -6.44 -6.13
CA MET A 75 -4.77 -7.67 -5.66
C MET A 75 -5.67 -8.92 -5.83
N SER A 76 -6.93 -8.76 -6.23
CA SER A 76 -7.87 -9.87 -6.39
C SER A 76 -8.34 -10.08 -7.82
N ASP A 77 -8.28 -9.06 -8.67
CA ASP A 77 -8.70 -9.09 -10.05
C ASP A 77 -7.56 -8.64 -10.99
N PRO A 78 -7.00 -9.55 -11.81
CA PRO A 78 -5.93 -9.22 -12.75
C PRO A 78 -6.29 -8.15 -13.79
N SER A 79 -7.58 -7.96 -14.11
CA SER A 79 -8.03 -6.90 -15.02
C SER A 79 -7.85 -5.52 -14.39
N ILE A 80 -8.25 -5.38 -13.12
CA ILE A 80 -8.06 -4.16 -12.33
C ILE A 80 -6.57 -3.90 -12.12
N PHE A 81 -5.78 -4.93 -11.81
CA PHE A 81 -4.32 -4.81 -11.69
C PHE A 81 -3.70 -4.24 -12.97
N ARG A 82 -4.09 -4.77 -14.13
CA ARG A 82 -3.59 -4.31 -15.43
C ARG A 82 -3.96 -2.86 -15.71
N ALA A 83 -5.20 -2.45 -15.44
CA ALA A 83 -5.63 -1.06 -15.59
C ALA A 83 -4.83 -0.11 -14.69
N VAL A 84 -4.56 -0.51 -13.45
CA VAL A 84 -3.72 0.26 -12.51
C VAL A 84 -2.29 0.39 -13.04
N VAL A 85 -1.67 -0.73 -13.45
CA VAL A 85 -0.31 -0.74 -14.00
C VAL A 85 -0.21 0.13 -15.26
N ASP A 86 -1.13 -0.02 -16.20
CA ASP A 86 -1.19 0.77 -17.43
C ASP A 86 -1.24 2.28 -17.14
N ALA A 87 -2.13 2.70 -16.23
CA ALA A 87 -2.21 4.09 -15.82
C ALA A 87 -0.94 4.60 -15.12
N VAL A 88 -0.28 3.76 -14.31
CA VAL A 88 0.96 4.13 -13.61
C VAL A 88 2.15 4.22 -14.57
N SER A 89 2.18 3.43 -15.65
CA SER A 89 3.23 3.45 -16.68
C SER A 89 3.44 4.85 -17.27
N CYS A 90 2.37 5.65 -17.37
CA CYS A 90 2.40 7.02 -17.86
C CYS A 90 3.27 7.98 -17.01
N PHE A 91 3.62 7.60 -15.78
CA PHE A 91 4.37 8.45 -14.85
C PHE A 91 5.82 7.98 -14.63
N ASN A 92 6.20 6.80 -15.13
CA ASN A 92 7.49 6.15 -14.83
C ASN A 92 7.77 6.05 -13.32
N LEU A 93 6.75 5.66 -12.55
CA LEU A 93 6.84 5.51 -11.09
C LEU A 93 6.61 4.05 -10.72
N PRO A 94 7.25 3.56 -9.64
CA PRO A 94 6.95 2.24 -9.12
C PRO A 94 5.52 2.17 -8.55
N LEU A 95 4.89 1.01 -8.73
CA LEU A 95 3.59 0.67 -8.14
C LEU A 95 3.78 -0.18 -6.88
N MET A 96 3.20 0.25 -5.78
CA MET A 96 3.23 -0.49 -4.52
C MET A 96 2.08 -1.50 -4.45
N VAL A 97 2.42 -2.76 -4.16
CA VAL A 97 1.51 -3.93 -4.17
C VAL A 97 1.70 -4.78 -2.93
N LEU A 98 0.76 -5.67 -2.61
CA LEU A 98 0.89 -6.53 -1.43
C LEU A 98 1.98 -7.58 -1.65
N ALA A 99 2.92 -7.68 -0.71
CA ALA A 99 3.86 -8.78 -0.64
C ALA A 99 3.13 -10.11 -0.43
N SER A 100 3.38 -11.08 -1.31
CA SER A 100 2.83 -12.43 -1.24
C SER A 100 3.93 -13.48 -1.36
N ALA A 101 3.61 -14.72 -1.01
CA ALA A 101 4.47 -15.88 -1.20
C ALA A 101 4.77 -16.16 -2.69
N ASN A 102 3.88 -15.71 -3.59
CA ASN A 102 4.07 -15.78 -5.03
C ASN A 102 3.68 -14.43 -5.66
N ASN A 103 4.67 -13.71 -6.17
CA ASN A 103 4.51 -12.41 -6.81
C ASN A 103 4.68 -12.46 -8.34
N GLN A 104 4.93 -13.65 -8.92
CA GLN A 104 5.37 -13.76 -10.32
C GLN A 104 4.33 -13.23 -11.31
N ASP A 105 3.04 -13.54 -11.10
CA ASP A 105 1.98 -13.07 -11.99
C ASP A 105 1.88 -11.54 -12.02
N TYR A 106 2.13 -10.86 -10.88
CA TYR A 106 2.14 -9.40 -10.80
C TYR A 106 3.38 -8.83 -11.48
N LEU A 107 4.55 -9.44 -11.27
CA LEU A 107 5.80 -9.07 -11.95
C LEU A 107 5.67 -9.20 -13.47
N ASP A 108 5.13 -10.31 -13.97
CA ASP A 108 4.95 -10.57 -15.40
C ASP A 108 3.99 -9.59 -16.08
N ILE A 109 3.00 -9.07 -15.34
CA ILE A 109 2.12 -8.02 -15.85
C ILE A 109 2.85 -6.69 -15.84
N ALA A 110 3.49 -6.32 -14.73
CA ALA A 110 4.15 -5.02 -14.56
C ALA A 110 5.33 -4.81 -15.52
N ASP A 111 6.09 -5.88 -15.80
CA ASP A 111 7.22 -5.89 -16.74
C ASP A 111 6.78 -5.54 -18.18
N ARG A 112 5.58 -5.97 -18.59
CA ARG A 112 5.03 -5.64 -19.93
C ARG A 112 4.75 -4.14 -20.13
N PHE A 113 4.67 -3.39 -19.04
CA PHE A 113 4.42 -1.95 -19.04
C PHE A 113 5.63 -1.15 -18.50
N ASP A 114 6.78 -1.82 -18.29
CA ASP A 114 7.99 -1.21 -17.71
C ASP A 114 7.73 -0.54 -16.35
N VAL A 115 6.84 -1.10 -15.52
CA VAL A 115 6.49 -0.56 -14.18
C VAL A 115 7.19 -1.38 -13.10
N PRO A 116 8.13 -0.82 -12.33
CA PRO A 116 8.70 -1.50 -11.17
C PRO A 116 7.65 -1.71 -10.07
N LEU A 117 7.74 -2.80 -9.33
CA LEU A 117 6.89 -3.06 -8.18
C LEU A 117 7.63 -2.82 -6.86
N LEU A 118 6.92 -2.30 -5.86
CA LEU A 118 7.34 -2.25 -4.46
C LEU A 118 6.42 -3.16 -3.64
N PHE A 119 6.99 -4.14 -2.94
CA PHE A 119 6.23 -5.09 -2.14
C PHE A 119 6.01 -4.58 -0.73
N GLU A 120 4.75 -4.38 -0.37
CA GLU A 120 4.32 -3.86 0.92
C GLU A 120 3.82 -4.97 1.85
N ALA A 121 4.28 -4.92 3.10
CA ALA A 121 3.67 -5.63 4.22
C ALA A 121 3.00 -4.65 5.19
N PHE A 122 2.19 -5.15 6.13
CA PHE A 122 1.42 -4.33 7.06
C PHE A 122 1.77 -4.69 8.50
N ALA A 123 2.07 -3.67 9.31
CA ALA A 123 2.42 -3.90 10.72
C ALA A 123 1.22 -4.38 11.56
N ASP A 124 0.02 -3.86 11.27
CA ASP A 124 -1.15 -3.97 12.13
C ASP A 124 -2.32 -4.74 11.51
N ARG A 125 -2.17 -5.27 10.29
CA ARG A 125 -3.21 -6.08 9.63
C ARG A 125 -2.90 -7.56 9.77
N THR A 126 -3.93 -8.36 9.98
CA THR A 126 -3.79 -9.82 9.94
C THR A 126 -3.85 -10.34 8.51
N TYR A 127 -3.24 -11.50 8.31
CA TYR A 127 -3.14 -12.16 7.01
C TYR A 127 -3.98 -13.44 7.00
N LEU A 128 -4.59 -13.74 5.88
CA LEU A 128 -5.22 -15.02 5.60
C LEU A 128 -4.18 -16.04 5.14
N ALA A 129 -4.50 -17.34 5.19
CA ALA A 129 -3.60 -18.42 4.77
C ALA A 129 -3.10 -18.30 3.31
N ASN A 130 -3.82 -17.56 2.46
CA ASN A 130 -3.44 -17.30 1.07
C ASN A 130 -2.55 -16.05 0.89
N GLY A 131 -2.07 -15.43 1.96
CA GLY A 131 -1.21 -14.25 1.94
C GLY A 131 -1.96 -12.92 1.75
N LYS A 132 -3.27 -12.93 1.49
CA LYS A 132 -4.08 -11.71 1.43
C LYS A 132 -4.33 -11.15 2.83
N LEU A 133 -4.61 -9.85 2.91
CA LEU A 133 -5.05 -9.23 4.17
C LEU A 133 -6.46 -9.72 4.55
N THR A 134 -6.68 -9.95 5.84
CA THR A 134 -8.01 -10.23 6.38
C THR A 134 -8.95 -9.04 6.13
N PRO A 135 -10.12 -9.23 5.51
CA PRO A 135 -11.06 -8.15 5.23
C PRO A 135 -11.44 -7.37 6.50
N ARG A 136 -11.53 -6.04 6.41
CA ARG A 136 -11.84 -5.18 7.58
C ARG A 136 -13.20 -5.47 8.24
N SER A 137 -14.12 -6.12 7.53
CA SER A 137 -15.43 -6.53 8.05
C SER A 137 -15.37 -7.80 8.92
N GLN A 138 -14.26 -8.53 8.91
CA GLN A 138 -14.08 -9.73 9.71
C GLN A 138 -13.51 -9.41 11.09
N PRO A 139 -13.83 -10.23 12.12
CA PRO A 139 -13.18 -10.10 13.42
C PRO A 139 -11.67 -10.30 13.29
N ASN A 140 -10.90 -9.62 14.15
CA ASN A 140 -9.43 -9.72 14.21
C ASN A 140 -8.72 -9.27 12.91
N ALA A 141 -9.35 -8.48 12.04
CA ALA A 141 -8.72 -7.95 10.82
C ALA A 141 -7.58 -6.95 11.08
N VAL A 142 -7.50 -6.46 12.32
CA VAL A 142 -6.51 -5.49 12.81
C VAL A 142 -5.99 -5.99 14.15
N LEU A 143 -4.67 -6.00 14.32
CA LEU A 143 -3.99 -6.25 15.58
C LEU A 143 -4.20 -5.03 16.49
N THR A 144 -4.58 -5.28 17.75
CA THR A 144 -4.98 -4.21 18.68
C THR A 144 -3.98 -3.97 19.79
N THR A 145 -2.99 -4.86 19.98
CA THR A 145 -1.95 -4.71 21.00
C THR A 145 -0.62 -4.36 20.37
N ASP A 146 0.13 -3.46 21.01
CA ASP A 146 1.46 -3.06 20.56
C ASP A 146 2.42 -4.26 20.46
N GLU A 147 2.29 -5.25 21.35
CA GLU A 147 3.18 -6.42 21.34
C GLU A 147 2.90 -7.34 20.14
N ASP A 148 1.63 -7.56 19.80
CA ASP A 148 1.29 -8.34 18.61
C ASP A 148 1.81 -7.66 17.34
N ILE A 149 1.66 -6.34 17.25
CA ILE A 149 2.15 -5.53 16.13
C ILE A 149 3.67 -5.62 16.03
N LEU A 150 4.40 -5.41 17.14
CA LEU A 150 5.86 -5.49 17.15
C LEU A 150 6.38 -6.90 16.87
N SER A 151 5.68 -7.94 17.34
CA SER A 151 6.00 -9.33 17.03
C SER A 151 5.90 -9.58 15.52
N GLN A 152 4.81 -9.14 14.89
CA GLN A 152 4.63 -9.24 13.44
C GLN A 152 5.69 -8.42 12.67
N VAL A 153 5.96 -7.18 13.08
CA VAL A 153 7.01 -6.34 12.47
C VAL A 153 8.37 -7.07 12.48
N ARG A 154 8.78 -7.61 13.64
CA ARG A 154 10.03 -8.37 13.75
C ARG A 154 10.00 -9.63 12.90
N GLN A 155 8.84 -10.31 12.82
CA GLN A 155 8.68 -11.51 12.02
C GLN A 155 8.93 -11.24 10.54
N ILE A 156 8.34 -10.15 10.03
CA ILE A 156 8.47 -9.70 8.64
C ILE A 156 9.92 -9.26 8.37
N ALA A 157 10.43 -8.33 9.17
CA ALA A 157 11.73 -7.71 8.92
C ALA A 157 12.90 -8.68 9.02
N ARG A 158 12.89 -9.59 10.02
CA ARG A 158 14.03 -10.50 10.25
C ARG A 158 13.93 -11.81 9.50
N TYR A 159 12.73 -12.29 9.20
CA TYR A 159 12.54 -13.64 8.69
C TYR A 159 11.75 -13.70 7.38
N GLY A 160 11.34 -12.56 6.81
CA GLY A 160 10.60 -12.52 5.54
C GLY A 160 9.33 -13.35 5.58
N LYS A 161 8.57 -13.32 6.68
CA LYS A 161 7.37 -14.14 6.87
C LYS A 161 6.36 -13.52 7.84
N VAL A 162 5.13 -14.00 7.78
CA VAL A 162 4.03 -13.62 8.70
C VAL A 162 3.24 -14.84 9.15
N THR A 163 2.58 -14.74 10.29
CA THR A 163 1.65 -15.76 10.77
C THR A 163 0.22 -15.36 10.40
N SER A 164 -0.50 -16.24 9.73
CA SER A 164 -1.90 -16.02 9.35
C SER A 164 -2.83 -16.10 10.55
N SER A 165 -4.08 -15.64 10.36
CA SER A 165 -5.16 -15.75 11.34
C SER A 165 -5.43 -17.18 11.81
N ASP A 166 -5.12 -18.18 10.96
CA ASP A 166 -5.31 -19.60 11.24
C ASP A 166 -4.02 -20.29 11.73
N GLY A 167 -2.95 -19.52 11.98
CA GLY A 167 -1.68 -20.00 12.53
C GLY A 167 -0.66 -20.52 11.50
N PHE A 168 -0.93 -20.40 10.20
CA PHE A 168 0.03 -20.80 9.16
C PHE A 168 1.13 -19.76 9.00
N VAL A 169 2.37 -20.20 8.81
CA VAL A 169 3.49 -19.30 8.51
C VAL A 169 3.62 -19.14 7.00
N ILE A 170 3.55 -17.90 6.52
CA ILE A 170 3.57 -17.54 5.10
C ILE A 170 4.82 -16.73 4.81
N PRO A 171 5.64 -17.10 3.80
CA PRO A 171 6.75 -16.26 3.38
C PRO A 171 6.21 -14.97 2.74
N ILE A 172 6.71 -13.83 3.21
CA ILE A 172 6.45 -12.50 2.64
C ILE A 172 7.73 -11.67 2.69
N GLU A 173 8.37 -11.50 1.53
CA GLU A 173 9.48 -10.56 1.38
C GLU A 173 8.91 -9.21 0.98
N ALA A 174 9.18 -8.19 1.79
CA ALA A 174 8.61 -6.85 1.61
C ALA A 174 9.70 -5.79 1.61
N ASP A 175 9.58 -4.84 0.68
CA ASP A 175 10.43 -3.66 0.55
C ASP A 175 10.01 -2.56 1.53
N THR A 176 8.74 -2.56 1.93
CA THR A 176 8.15 -1.52 2.76
C THR A 176 7.13 -2.08 3.74
N LEU A 177 6.96 -1.37 4.86
CA LEU A 177 6.04 -1.72 5.93
C LEU A 177 5.04 -0.59 6.17
N CYS A 178 3.76 -0.86 5.93
CA CYS A 178 2.67 0.06 6.19
C CYS A 178 2.42 0.21 7.69
N VAL A 179 2.36 1.46 8.14
CA VAL A 179 1.92 1.88 9.47
C VAL A 179 0.79 2.89 9.35
N HIS A 180 -0.15 2.89 10.30
CA HIS A 180 -1.27 3.84 10.33
C HIS A 180 -1.04 4.89 11.42
N GLY A 181 -1.23 6.16 11.10
CA GLY A 181 -1.05 7.31 12.01
C GLY A 181 -2.35 7.89 12.55
N ASP A 182 -3.39 7.07 12.71
CA ASP A 182 -4.77 7.54 12.91
C ASP A 182 -5.02 8.24 14.27
N ASN A 183 -4.18 8.01 15.28
CA ASN A 183 -4.33 8.60 16.61
C ASN A 183 -2.98 8.78 17.35
N PRO A 184 -2.92 9.52 18.48
CA PRO A 184 -1.66 9.76 19.20
C PRO A 184 -0.94 8.49 19.66
N ASN A 185 -1.67 7.42 20.03
CA ASN A 185 -1.05 6.15 20.41
C ASN A 185 -0.31 5.51 19.22
N SER A 186 -0.83 5.71 18.00
CA SER A 186 -0.15 5.27 16.77
C SER A 186 1.24 5.90 16.60
N ILE A 187 1.43 7.16 17.00
CA ILE A 187 2.73 7.83 16.85
C ILE A 187 3.78 7.18 17.76
N ALA A 188 3.42 6.91 19.03
CA ALA A 188 4.30 6.22 19.96
C ALA A 188 4.64 4.80 19.46
N LEU A 189 3.66 4.10 18.89
CA LEU A 189 3.87 2.79 18.29
C LEU A 189 4.80 2.85 17.06
N ILE A 190 4.67 3.85 16.18
CA ILE A 190 5.54 4.02 15.01
C ILE A 190 7.01 4.18 15.44
N ALA A 191 7.28 4.95 16.49
CA ALA A 191 8.64 5.07 17.03
C ALA A 191 9.19 3.72 17.52
N ARG A 192 8.36 2.90 18.17
CA ARG A 192 8.72 1.54 18.60
C ARG A 192 8.93 0.60 17.41
N ILE A 193 8.09 0.68 16.38
CA ILE A 193 8.23 -0.08 15.14
C ILE A 193 9.58 0.25 14.48
N ARG A 194 9.92 1.55 14.36
CA ARG A 194 11.20 1.96 13.78
C ARG A 194 12.39 1.37 14.56
N ALA A 195 12.37 1.47 15.89
CA ALA A 195 13.43 0.91 16.71
C ALA A 195 13.57 -0.62 16.52
N ALA A 196 12.45 -1.34 16.40
CA ALA A 196 12.45 -2.79 16.19
C ALA A 196 12.98 -3.24 14.81
N LEU A 197 13.04 -2.33 13.82
CA LEU A 197 13.63 -2.61 12.50
C LEU A 197 15.17 -2.49 12.51
N ASP A 198 15.74 -1.75 13.46
CA ASP A 198 17.17 -1.53 13.58
C ASP A 198 17.86 -2.58 14.49
N GLU A 199 17.09 -3.50 15.08
CA GLU A 199 17.55 -4.63 15.91
C GLU A 199 17.73 -5.93 15.10
#